data_AF-A0A6G2HHW8-F1
#
_entry.id   AF-A0A6G2HHW8-F1
#
_cell.length_a   1.000
_cell.length_b   1.000
_cell.length_c   1.000
_cell.angle_alpha   90.00
_cell.angle_beta   90.00
_cell.angle_gamma   90.00
#
_symmetry.space_group_name_H-M   'P 1'
#
loop_
_entity.id
_entity.type
_entity.pdbx_description
1 polymer ?
#
loop_
_entity_poly.entity_id
_entity_poly.type
_entity_poly.pdbx_seq_one_letter_code
_entity_poly.pdbx_strand_id
1 'polypeptide(L)' 'MPTFELNLSDDVYAEFQQLADQEFVSEEQAAEELISSGIDAYNVTIVDDDPHDEMLDGAENNMFDTAQDPGSIEDDRL' A
#
# COMPACT_ATOMS: atom_id res chain seq x y z
N MET A 1 -0.03 16.82 -26.40
CA MET A 1 0.33 16.75 -24.98
C MET A 1 0.54 18.18 -24.50
N PRO A 2 0.01 18.60 -23.34
CA PRO A 2 0.46 19.83 -22.71
C PRO A 2 1.96 19.73 -22.40
N THR A 3 2.70 20.82 -22.57
CA THR A 3 4.13 20.92 -22.23
C THR A 3 4.28 21.71 -20.94
N PHE A 4 5.10 21.22 -20.03
CA PHE A 4 5.39 21.85 -18.75
C PHE A 4 6.87 22.20 -18.66
N GLU A 5 7.20 23.34 -18.06
CA GLU A 5 8.57 23.73 -17.76
C GLU A 5 8.84 23.52 -16.27
N LEU A 6 9.88 22.76 -15.95
CA LEU A 6 10.30 22.46 -14.58
C LEU A 6 11.50 23.34 -14.21
N ASN A 7 11.43 23.98 -13.04
CA ASN A 7 12.57 24.65 -12.44
C ASN A 7 12.99 23.86 -11.21
N LEU A 8 14.14 23.21 -11.29
CA LEU A 8 14.74 22.43 -10.21
C LEU A 8 15.97 23.18 -9.66
N SER A 9 16.25 22.99 -8.38
CA SER A 9 17.53 23.44 -7.82
C SER A 9 18.67 22.59 -8.40
N ASP A 10 19.88 23.16 -8.50
CA ASP A 10 21.03 22.51 -9.13
C ASP A 10 21.31 21.10 -8.57
N ASP A 11 21.23 20.93 -7.25
CA ASP A 11 21.44 19.63 -6.58
C ASP A 11 20.40 18.59 -7.00
N VAL A 12 19.12 18.99 -7.07
CA VAL A 12 18.01 18.10 -7.44
C VAL A 12 18.08 17.75 -8.93
N TYR A 13 18.43 18.71 -9.78
CA TYR A 13 18.62 18.46 -11.20
C TYR A 13 19.77 17.47 -11.45
N ALA A 14 20.88 17.63 -10.73
CA ALA A 14 22.02 16.70 -10.84
C ALA A 14 21.65 15.27 -10.43
N GLU A 15 20.92 15.11 -9.33
CA GLU A 15 20.43 13.80 -8.88
C GLU A 15 19.46 13.18 -9.90
N PHE A 16 18.53 14.00 -10.41
CA PHE A 16 17.58 13.58 -11.44
C PHE A 16 18.28 13.11 -12.72
N GLN A 17 19.27 13.86 -13.22
CA GLN A 17 20.04 13.49 -14.41
C GLN A 17 20.78 12.16 -14.22
N GLN A 18 21.41 11.98 -13.06
CA GLN A 18 22.08 10.74 -12.73
C GLN A 18 21.10 9.55 -12.71
N LEU A 19 19.88 9.75 -12.21
CA LEU A 19 18.85 8.72 -12.17
C LEU A 19 18.27 8.43 -13.57
N ALA A 20 18.00 9.48 -14.35
CA ALA A 20 17.51 9.40 -15.72
C ALA A 20 18.46 8.59 -16.62
N ASP A 21 19.77 8.83 -16.52
CA ASP A 21 20.78 8.11 -17.30
C ASP A 21 20.91 6.61 -16.94
N GLN A 22 20.56 6.23 -15.71
CA GLN A 22 20.73 4.85 -15.22
C GLN A 22 19.52 3.97 -15.47
N GLU A 23 18.32 4.50 -15.34
CA GLU A 23 17.08 3.72 -15.27
C GLU A 23 16.09 4.02 -16.41
N PHE A 24 16.29 5.11 -17.16
CA PHE A 24 15.33 5.58 -18.16
C PHE A 24 15.93 5.70 -19.56
N VAL A 25 15.06 5.68 -20.57
CA VAL A 25 15.48 5.83 -21.98
C VAL A 25 15.65 7.31 -22.35
N SER A 26 14.87 8.19 -21.73
CA SER A 26 14.95 9.64 -21.93
C SER A 26 14.61 10.39 -20.65
N GLU A 27 15.12 11.62 -20.57
CA GLU A 27 14.81 12.56 -19.48
C GLU A 27 13.30 12.84 -19.37
N GLU A 28 12.62 13.01 -20.50
CA GLU A 28 11.17 13.24 -20.56
C GLU A 28 10.41 12.07 -19.91
N GLN A 29 10.80 10.82 -20.24
CA GLN A 29 10.18 9.64 -19.65
C GLN A 29 10.46 9.55 -18.14
N ALA A 30 11.68 9.85 -17.72
CA ALA A 30 12.04 9.87 -16.30
C ALA A 30 11.18 10.89 -15.53
N ALA A 31 11.01 12.09 -16.07
CA ALA A 31 10.19 13.13 -15.45
C ALA A 31 8.73 12.69 -15.33
N GLU A 32 8.14 12.12 -16.37
CA GLU A 32 6.75 11.66 -16.35
C GLU A 32 6.52 10.54 -15.33
N GLU A 33 7.36 9.51 -15.32
CA GLU A 33 7.21 8.35 -14.42
C GLU A 33 7.43 8.75 -12.95
N LEU A 34 8.46 9.56 -12.66
CA LEU A 34 8.74 10.02 -11.31
C LEU A 34 7.65 10.93 -10.77
N ILE A 35 7.15 11.87 -11.58
CA ILE A 35 6.08 12.78 -11.17
C ILE A 35 4.79 11.98 -10.97
N SER A 36 4.47 11.03 -11.86
CA SER A 36 3.28 10.18 -11.73
C SER A 36 3.33 9.32 -10.46
N SER A 37 4.45 8.66 -10.21
CA SER A 37 4.70 7.89 -8.99
C SER A 37 4.60 8.74 -7.72
N GLY A 38 5.15 9.96 -7.76
CA GLY A 38 5.03 10.93 -6.67
C GLY A 38 3.58 11.33 -6.42
N ILE A 39 2.82 11.65 -7.46
CA ILE A 39 1.40 11.98 -7.35
C ILE A 39 0.64 10.81 -6.72
N ASP A 40 0.83 9.59 -7.20
CA ASP A 40 0.16 8.40 -6.68
C ASP A 40 0.48 8.15 -5.20
N ALA A 41 1.74 8.36 -4.79
CA ALA A 41 2.16 8.24 -3.40
C ALA A 41 1.50 9.27 -2.47
N TYR A 42 1.16 10.46 -2.97
CA TYR A 42 0.44 11.49 -2.21
C TYR A 42 -1.07 11.42 -2.39
N ASN A 43 -1.57 10.69 -3.39
CA ASN A 43 -2.99 10.49 -3.64
C ASN A 43 -3.60 9.39 -2.75
N VAL A 44 -3.05 9.23 -1.55
CA VAL A 44 -3.71 8.48 -0.48
C VAL A 44 -4.86 9.35 -0.01
N THR A 45 -6.01 9.18 -0.66
CA THR A 45 -7.28 9.54 -0.01
C THR A 45 -7.23 8.87 1.35
N ILE A 46 -7.24 9.64 2.43
CA ILE A 46 -7.50 9.12 3.77
C ILE A 46 -8.86 8.44 3.63
N VAL A 47 -8.84 7.12 3.42
CA VAL A 47 -10.02 6.32 3.61
C VAL A 47 -10.30 6.50 5.08
N ASP A 48 -11.39 7.21 5.37
CA ASP A 48 -11.97 7.25 6.71
C ASP A 48 -12.38 5.79 6.99
N ASP A 49 -11.42 5.02 7.48
CA ASP A 49 -11.58 3.65 7.92
C ASP A 49 -12.35 3.80 9.24
N ASP A 50 -13.68 3.83 9.15
CA ASP A 50 -14.54 3.61 10.29
C ASP A 50 -14.57 2.07 10.49
N PRO A 51 -13.81 1.52 11.45
CA PRO A 51 -13.60 0.08 11.59
C PRO A 51 -14.81 -0.64 12.21
N HIS A 52 -15.97 0.00 12.26
CA HIS A 52 -17.10 -0.44 13.07
C HIS A 52 -18.00 -1.49 12.38
N ASP A 53 -18.00 -1.58 11.05
CA ASP A 53 -19.03 -2.37 10.34
C ASP A 53 -18.66 -3.84 10.09
N GLU A 54 -17.37 -4.23 10.15
CA GLU A 54 -16.96 -5.63 9.86
C GLU A 54 -16.87 -6.52 11.11
N MET A 55 -16.87 -5.95 12.33
CA MET A 55 -16.72 -6.72 13.57
C MET A 55 -18.04 -7.25 14.16
N LEU A 56 -19.21 -6.71 13.76
CA LEU A 56 -20.48 -7.09 14.38
C LEU A 56 -21.06 -8.40 13.81
N ASP A 57 -20.97 -8.62 12.50
CA ASP A 57 -21.71 -9.68 11.79
C ASP A 57 -21.12 -11.10 12.00
N GLY A 58 -19.84 -11.20 12.38
CA GLY A 58 -19.15 -12.48 12.60
C GLY A 58 -19.21 -13.02 14.04
N ALA A 59 -19.55 -12.16 15.01
CA ALA A 59 -19.54 -12.50 16.43
C ALA A 59 -20.81 -13.24 16.87
N GLU A 60 -21.93 -13.01 16.20
CA GLU A 60 -23.24 -13.53 16.58
C GLU A 60 -23.47 -15.00 16.19
N ASN A 61 -22.73 -15.54 15.21
CA ASN A 61 -22.89 -16.92 14.75
C ASN A 61 -22.01 -17.97 15.46
N ASN A 62 -20.97 -17.57 16.20
CA ASN A 62 -19.99 -18.50 16.81
C ASN A 62 -20.05 -18.59 18.35
N MET A 63 -20.83 -17.74 19.03
CA MET A 63 -20.85 -17.72 20.51
C MET A 63 -21.82 -18.72 21.14
N PHE A 64 -22.70 -19.34 20.36
CA PHE A 64 -23.75 -20.24 20.85
C PHE A 64 -23.54 -21.73 20.52
N ASP A 65 -22.41 -22.12 19.91
CA ASP A 65 -22.07 -23.54 19.66
C ASP A 65 -20.95 -24.05 20.58
N THR A 66 -21.17 -23.91 21.90
CA THR A 66 -20.34 -24.54 22.94
C THR A 66 -20.94 -25.86 23.42
N ALA A 67 -21.82 -26.49 22.64
CA ALA A 67 -22.53 -27.71 23.01
C ALA A 67 -21.79 -29.02 22.66
N GLN A 68 -20.64 -28.98 21.96
CA GLN A 68 -19.80 -30.16 21.74
C GLN A 68 -18.50 -30.12 22.57
N ASP A 69 -18.67 -30.50 23.84
CA ASP A 69 -17.80 -31.33 24.70
C ASP A 69 -16.25 -31.10 24.68
N PRO A 70 -15.69 -30.37 25.66
CA PRO A 70 -14.25 -30.21 25.84
C PRO A 70 -13.73 -31.27 26.82
N GLY A 71 -13.39 -32.48 26.37
CA GLY A 71 -12.88 -33.46 27.35
C GLY A 71 -12.44 -34.85 26.96
N SER A 72 -12.42 -35.27 25.70
CA SER A 72 -11.87 -36.59 25.34
C SER A 72 -10.33 -36.56 25.35
N ILE A 73 -9.73 -36.60 26.54
CA ILE A 73 -8.34 -37.06 26.72
C ILE A 73 -8.38 -38.59 26.74
N GLU A 74 -8.48 -39.18 25.55
CA GLU A 74 -8.01 -40.53 25.32
C GLU A 74 -6.74 -40.45 24.48
N ASP A 75 -5.73 -41.11 25.04
CA ASP A 75 -4.62 -41.75 24.34
C ASP A 75 -3.32 -40.96 24.10
N ASP A 76 -2.25 -41.61 24.59
CA ASP A 76 -0.97 -41.80 23.90
C ASP A 76 0.18 -40.83 24.26
N ARG A 77 1.06 -41.25 25.19
CA ARG A 77 2.38 -41.87 24.85
C ARG A 77 3.43 -41.85 25.98
N LEU A 78 3.99 -43.05 26.18
CA LEU A 78 5.37 -43.45 26.57
C LEU A 78 5.85 -43.22 28.02
#